data_AF-A0A6L5QB30-F1
#
_entry.id   AF-A0A6L5QB30-F1
#
_cell.length_a   1.000
_cell.length_b   1.000
_cell.length_c   1.000
_cell.angle_alpha   90.00
_cell.angle_beta   90.00
_cell.angle_gamma   90.00
#
_symmetry.space_group_name_H-M   'P 1'
#
loop_
_entity.id
_entity.type
_entity.pdbx_description
1 polymer ?
#
loop_
_entity_poly.entity_id
_entity_poly.type
_entity_poly.pdbx_seq_one_letter_code
_entity_poly.pdbx_strand_id
1 'polypeptide(L)'
;MHAFAHFFTGALLCNALPHLAAGLQGQAFPTPFAKPRGVGLSSALINVLWGFANLLAGFSLLAAYPVQVSLSPEFGLTIAGALLLGIYLAVHFSKARR
;
A
#
# COMPACT_ATOMS: atom_id res chain seq x y z
N MET A 1 -23.01 -4.85 1.06
CA MET A 1 -21.74 -5.59 1.05
C MET A 1 -20.72 -4.81 0.25
N HIS A 2 -19.68 -4.27 0.90
CA HIS A 2 -18.65 -3.44 0.27
C HIS A 2 -17.32 -4.20 0.20
N ALA A 3 -17.37 -5.42 -0.35
CA ALA A 3 -16.22 -6.33 -0.37
C ALA A 3 -14.97 -5.70 -1.00
N PHE A 4 -15.15 -4.99 -2.12
CA PHE A 4 -14.08 -4.24 -2.77
C PHE A 4 -13.51 -3.15 -1.87
N ALA A 5 -14.35 -2.39 -1.16
CA ALA A 5 -13.87 -1.34 -0.27
C ALA A 5 -13.01 -1.94 0.86
N HIS A 6 -13.48 -3.01 1.52
CA HIS A 6 -12.70 -3.68 2.57
C HIS A 6 -11.36 -4.21 2.03
N PHE A 7 -11.38 -4.89 0.89
CA PHE A 7 -10.15 -5.39 0.26
C PHE A 7 -9.16 -4.25 -0.06
N PHE A 8 -9.62 -3.18 -0.70
CA PHE A 8 -8.77 -2.05 -1.07
C PHE A 8 -8.33 -1.22 0.14
N THR A 9 -9.10 -1.16 1.23
CA THR A 9 -8.65 -0.56 2.50
C THR A 9 -7.36 -1.23 2.96
N GLY A 10 -7.34 -2.56 3.08
CA GLY A 10 -6.15 -3.28 3.50
C GLY A 10 -4.99 -3.17 2.51
N ALA A 11 -5.29 -3.27 1.21
CA ALA A 11 -4.29 -3.16 0.16
C ALA A 11 -3.59 -1.79 0.17
N LEU A 12 -4.35 -0.68 0.19
CA LEU A 12 -3.78 0.68 0.18
C LEU A 12 -2.98 0.97 1.45
N LEU A 13 -3.48 0.56 2.63
CA LEU A 13 -2.73 0.70 3.88
C LEU A 13 -1.43 -0.09 3.85
N CYS A 14 -1.43 -1.31 3.29
CA CYS A 14 -0.22 -2.09 3.09
C CYS A 14 0.76 -1.43 2.12
N ASN A 15 0.26 -0.88 1.00
CA ASN A 15 1.08 -0.20 0.00
C ASN A 15 1.80 1.04 0.57
N ALA A 16 1.18 1.74 1.52
CA ALA A 16 1.79 2.91 2.14
C ALA A 16 3.10 2.57 2.89
N LEU A 17 3.20 1.37 3.48
CA LEU A 17 4.29 0.98 4.36
C LEU A 17 5.68 1.04 3.72
N PRO A 18 5.98 0.35 2.60
CA PRO A 18 7.32 0.38 2.00
C PRO A 18 7.71 1.78 1.53
N HIS A 19 6.76 2.56 1.01
CA HIS A 19 7.02 3.92 0.53
C HIS A 19 7.33 4.88 1.68
N LEU A 20 6.55 4.85 2.76
CA LEU A 20 6.83 5.66 3.95
C LEU A 20 8.13 5.20 4.62
N ALA A 21 8.34 3.90 4.78
CA ALA A 21 9.55 3.36 5.41
C ALA A 21 10.81 3.81 4.66
N ALA A 22 10.87 3.66 3.34
CA ALA A 22 12.01 4.09 2.54
C ALA A 22 12.15 5.63 2.52
N GLY A 23 11.05 6.33 2.24
CA GLY A 23 11.05 7.79 2.13
C GLY A 23 11.48 8.50 3.42
N LEU A 24 10.98 8.06 4.57
CA LEU A 24 11.34 8.63 5.88
C LEU A 24 12.77 8.30 6.31
N GLN A 25 13.36 7.24 5.77
CA GLN A 25 14.78 6.90 5.94
C GLN A 25 15.70 7.63 4.93
N GLY A 26 15.16 8.55 4.12
CA GLY A 26 15.91 9.25 3.08
C GLY A 26 16.30 8.37 1.89
N GLN A 27 15.71 7.18 1.76
CA GLN A 27 16.05 6.22 0.71
C GLN A 27 15.19 6.41 -0.54
N ALA A 28 15.81 6.19 -1.70
CA ALA A 28 15.09 6.08 -2.95
C ALA A 28 14.42 4.70 -3.06
N PHE A 29 13.21 4.67 -3.60
CA PHE A 29 12.43 3.43 -3.72
C PHE A 29 11.51 3.48 -4.96
N PRO A 30 11.14 2.33 -5.56
CA PRO A 30 10.31 2.35 -6.75
C PRO A 30 8.94 2.94 -6.53
N THR A 31 8.44 3.73 -7.50
CA THR A 31 7.06 4.24 -7.50
C THR A 31 6.47 4.21 -8.91
N PRO A 32 5.14 4.36 -9.08
CA PRO A 32 4.51 4.47 -10.40
C PRO A 32 5.01 5.65 -11.24
N PHE A 33 5.65 6.64 -10.61
CA PHE A 33 6.14 7.87 -11.25
C PHE A 33 7.57 7.76 -11.78
N ALA A 34 8.31 6.71 -11.38
CA ALA A 34 9.67 6.50 -11.83
C ALA A 34 9.75 6.12 -13.32
N LYS A 35 10.95 6.13 -13.89
CA LYS A 35 11.24 5.57 -15.22
C LYS A 35 12.33 4.49 -15.08
N PRO A 36 12.08 3.23 -15.51
CA PRO A 36 10.79 2.68 -15.92
C PRO A 36 9.75 2.68 -14.78
N ARG A 37 8.46 2.83 -15.12
CA ARG A 37 7.38 2.97 -14.12
C ARG A 37 7.29 1.74 -13.21
N GLY A 38 7.17 1.98 -11.90
CA GLY A 38 7.04 0.91 -10.91
C GLY A 38 8.29 0.06 -10.72
N VAL A 39 9.41 0.39 -11.37
CA VAL A 39 10.67 -0.37 -11.32
C VAL A 39 11.84 0.55 -11.00
N GLY A 40 11.99 1.66 -11.75
CA GLY A 40 13.00 2.68 -11.48
C GLY A 40 12.79 3.34 -10.12
N LEU A 41 13.80 4.03 -9.62
CA LEU A 41 13.77 4.66 -8.31
C LEU A 41 13.19 6.07 -8.38
N SER A 42 12.33 6.40 -7.42
CA SER A 42 11.94 7.79 -7.13
C SER A 42 12.63 8.28 -5.86
N SER A 43 12.77 9.60 -5.73
CA SER A 43 13.39 10.22 -4.55
C SER A 43 12.63 9.90 -3.27
N ALA A 44 13.30 10.12 -2.13
CA ALA A 44 12.72 9.96 -0.80
C ALA A 44 11.43 10.79 -0.64
N LEU A 45 11.44 12.06 -1.09
CA LEU A 45 10.27 12.94 -1.03
C LEU A 45 9.08 12.37 -1.82
N ILE A 46 9.30 11.86 -3.03
CA ILE A 46 8.23 11.27 -3.84
C ILE A 46 7.66 10.01 -3.17
N ASN A 47 8.50 9.21 -2.51
CA ASN A 47 8.03 8.06 -1.74
C ASN A 47 7.21 8.45 -0.51
N VAL A 48 7.59 9.51 0.22
CA VAL A 48 6.77 10.05 1.32
C VAL A 48 5.40 10.49 0.80
N LEU A 49 5.36 11.31 -0.26
CA LEU A 49 4.10 11.80 -0.84
C LEU A 49 3.22 10.65 -1.34
N TRP A 50 3.81 9.68 -2.02
CA TRP A 50 3.08 8.51 -2.52
C TRP A 50 2.57 7.60 -1.39
N GLY A 51 3.38 7.41 -0.34
CA GLY A 51 2.97 6.69 0.86
C GLY A 51 1.77 7.36 1.54
N PHE A 52 1.81 8.68 1.72
CA PHE A 52 0.67 9.43 2.29
C PHE A 52 -0.56 9.44 1.39
N ALA A 53 -0.42 9.46 0.07
CA ALA A 53 -1.56 9.33 -0.84
C ALA A 53 -2.29 7.99 -0.65
N ASN A 54 -1.54 6.88 -0.50
CA ASN A 54 -2.11 5.57 -0.21
C ASN A 54 -2.75 5.52 1.19
N LEU A 55 -2.08 6.11 2.18
CA LEU A 55 -2.60 6.20 3.54
C LEU A 55 -3.93 6.97 3.58
N LEU A 56 -4.01 8.13 2.94
CA LEU A 56 -5.22 8.94 2.86
C LEU A 56 -6.35 8.19 2.16
N ALA A 57 -6.07 7.52 1.05
CA ALA A 57 -7.07 6.73 0.32
C ALA A 57 -7.56 5.53 1.17
N GLY A 58 -6.65 4.80 1.80
CA GLY A 58 -6.99 3.67 2.68
C GLY A 58 -7.83 4.09 3.89
N PHE A 59 -7.45 5.17 4.58
CA PHE A 59 -8.23 5.69 5.71
C PHE A 59 -9.56 6.31 5.27
N SER A 60 -9.64 6.89 4.08
CA SER A 60 -10.91 7.37 3.53
C SER A 60 -11.88 6.23 3.26
N LEU A 61 -11.41 5.10 2.72
CA LEU A 61 -12.22 3.88 2.59
C LEU A 61 -12.62 3.32 3.96
N LEU A 62 -11.72 3.30 4.94
CA LEU A 62 -12.02 2.87 6.30
C LEU A 62 -13.06 3.76 6.97
N ALA A 63 -13.01 5.07 6.77
CA ALA A 63 -13.98 6.00 7.31
C ALA A 63 -15.36 5.85 6.65
N ALA A 64 -15.40 5.63 5.34
CA ALA A 64 -16.65 5.39 4.60
C ALA A 64 -17.26 4.00 4.90
N TYR A 65 -16.41 3.00 5.13
CA TYR A 65 -16.80 1.62 5.40
C TYR A 65 -16.02 1.05 6.60
N PRO A 66 -16.40 1.45 7.83
CA PRO A 66 -15.71 1.01 9.04
C PRO A 66 -15.65 -0.50 9.15
N VAL A 67 -14.48 -1.01 9.53
CA VAL A 67 -14.28 -2.44 9.82
C VAL A 67 -13.92 -2.61 11.28
N GLN A 68 -14.59 -3.54 11.95
CA GLN A 68 -14.27 -3.91 13.32
C GLN A 68 -13.21 -5.02 13.31
N VAL A 69 -12.32 -5.01 14.31
CA VAL A 69 -11.38 -6.10 14.52
C VAL A 69 -12.13 -7.27 15.14
N SER A 70 -12.55 -8.22 14.31
CA SER A 70 -13.36 -9.38 14.72
C SER A 70 -13.24 -10.52 13.70
N LEU A 71 -13.82 -11.69 13.99
CA LEU A 71 -13.93 -12.79 13.03
C LEU A 71 -15.13 -12.56 12.09
N SER A 72 -15.05 -11.49 11.28
CA SER A 72 -16.08 -11.15 10.29
C SER A 72 -15.55 -11.25 8.85
N PRO A 73 -16.43 -11.46 7.85
CA PRO A 73 -16.03 -11.44 6.44
C PRO A 73 -15.36 -10.12 6.02
N GLU A 74 -15.82 -8.98 6.53
CA GLU A 74 -15.27 -7.65 6.23
C GLU A 74 -13.84 -7.50 6.74
N PHE A 75 -13.58 -7.92 7.98
CA PHE A 75 -12.23 -7.93 8.54
C PHE A 75 -11.34 -8.90 7.78
N GLY A 76 -11.84 -10.10 7.50
CA GLY A 76 -11.14 -11.10 6.69
C GLY A 76 -10.74 -10.58 5.30
N LEU A 77 -11.64 -9.87 4.60
CA LEU A 77 -11.37 -9.25 3.30
C LEU A 77 -10.33 -8.13 3.41
N THR A 78 -10.37 -7.34 4.47
CA THR A 78 -9.37 -6.28 4.72
C THR A 78 -7.98 -6.89 4.92
N ILE A 79 -7.87 -7.93 5.75
CA ILE A 79 -6.61 -8.66 5.94
C ILE A 79 -6.15 -9.34 4.65
N ALA A 80 -7.06 -9.94 3.89
CA ALA A 80 -6.73 -10.57 2.61
C ALA A 80 -6.17 -9.55 1.59
N GLY A 81 -6.74 -8.35 1.51
CA GLY A 81 -6.25 -7.27 0.67
C GLY A 81 -4.84 -6.81 1.03
N ALA A 82 -4.58 -6.64 2.33
CA ALA A 82 -3.24 -6.32 2.82
C ALA A 82 -2.24 -7.44 2.51
N LEU A 83 -2.61 -8.70 2.76
CA LEU A 83 -1.74 -9.87 2.55
C LEU A 83 -1.40 -10.08 1.08
N LEU A 84 -2.39 -10.11 0.19
CA LEU A 84 -2.17 -10.36 -1.23
C LEU A 84 -1.34 -9.24 -1.88
N LEU A 85 -1.63 -7.97 -1.54
CA LEU A 85 -0.80 -6.88 -2.04
C LEU A 85 0.61 -6.95 -1.43
N GLY A 86 0.75 -7.22 -0.14
CA GLY A 86 2.06 -7.36 0.50
C GLY A 86 2.94 -8.44 -0.15
N ILE A 87 2.37 -9.61 -0.47
CA ILE A 87 3.06 -10.67 -1.23
C ILE A 87 3.47 -10.17 -2.60
N TYR A 88 2.55 -9.51 -3.33
CA TYR A 88 2.84 -8.93 -4.63
C TYR A 88 4.00 -7.92 -4.56
N LEU A 89 3.98 -6.98 -3.60
CA LEU A 89 5.02 -5.97 -3.43
C LEU A 89 6.37 -6.61 -3.08
N ALA A 90 6.38 -7.62 -2.19
CA ALA A 90 7.58 -8.35 -1.83
C ALA A 90 8.22 -9.00 -3.07
N VAL A 91 7.43 -9.72 -3.87
CA VAL A 91 7.92 -10.37 -5.10
C VAL A 91 8.34 -9.33 -6.14
N HIS A 92 7.52 -8.31 -6.39
CA HIS A 92 7.76 -7.30 -7.41
C HIS A 92 9.02 -6.48 -7.12
N PHE A 93 9.14 -5.92 -5.91
CA PHE A 93 10.30 -5.12 -5.53
C PHE A 93 11.57 -5.94 -5.25
N SER A 94 11.45 -7.26 -5.08
CA SER A 94 12.65 -8.13 -5.07
C SER A 94 13.29 -8.24 -6.46
N LYS A 95 12.48 -8.20 -7.52
CA LYS A 95 12.95 -8.22 -8.91
C LYS A 95 13.50 -6.86 -9.34
N ALA A 96 12.86 -5.77 -8.92
CA ALA A 96 13.26 -4.40 -9.27
C ALA A 96 14.56 -3.93 -8.58
N ARG A 97 15.01 -4.60 -7.52
CA ARG A 97 16.27 -4.32 -6.81
C ARG A 97 17.48 -5.11 -7.34
N ARG A 98 17.28 -5.99 -8.33
CA ARG A 98 18.36 -6.66 -9.06
C ARG A 98 18.79 -5.80 -10.24
#